data_AF-A0A5D2IRJ2-F1
#
_entry.id   AF-A0A5D2IRJ2-F1
#
_cell.length_a   1.000
_cell.length_b   1.000
_cell.length_c   1.000
_cell.angle_alpha   90.00
_cell.angle_beta   90.00
_cell.angle_gamma   90.00
#
_symmetry.space_group_name_H-M   'P 1'
#
loop_
_entity.id
_entity.type
_entity.pdbx_description
1 polymer ?
#
loop_
_entity_poly.entity_id
_entity_poly.type
_entity_poly.pdbx_seq_one_letter_code
_entity_poly.pdbx_strand_id
1 'polypeptide(L)'
;MEKYPENISAAVFLAAFMPDTAHHPSFVLEQYWQRTPSEAWLDTEFAPYGRPEDSSMSMFFGTKFLTSKLYQLSPVEELELAKALIRPGSMFLSDLSKADKFFKEKFGSVPRVYVVCKEDKGIPEEFQRWMIQNSEVNEVMEIKDADHMAMFSKPHKLFNTLSEIGHKYG
;
A
#
# COMPACT_ATOMS: atom_id res chain seq x y z
N MET A 1 -5.64 13.70 2.93
CA MET A 1 -4.62 14.70 3.28
C MET A 1 -4.66 15.90 2.37
N GLU A 2 -4.59 15.75 1.05
CA GLU A 2 -4.60 16.91 0.12
C GLU A 2 -5.81 17.85 0.28
N LYS A 3 -7.02 17.31 0.41
CA LYS A 3 -8.26 18.12 0.48
C LYS A 3 -8.57 18.69 1.87
N TYR A 4 -8.15 17.99 2.93
CA TYR A 4 -8.50 18.29 4.32
C TYR A 4 -7.31 18.00 5.25
N PRO A 5 -6.17 18.66 5.06
CA PRO A 5 -4.98 18.42 5.88
C PRO A 5 -5.21 18.75 7.36
N GLU A 6 -6.00 19.77 7.65
CA GLU A 6 -6.30 20.27 9.00
C GLU A 6 -7.10 19.29 9.87
N ASN A 7 -7.77 18.31 9.26
CA ASN A 7 -8.60 17.33 9.95
C ASN A 7 -7.86 16.01 10.23
N ILE A 8 -6.55 15.96 9.97
CA ILE A 8 -5.76 14.73 10.08
C ILE A 8 -4.54 15.03 10.96
N SER A 9 -4.52 14.43 12.16
CA SER A 9 -3.39 14.56 13.08
C SER A 9 -2.12 13.86 12.59
N ALA A 10 -2.28 12.66 12.03
CA ALA A 10 -1.23 11.92 11.33
C ALA A 10 -1.85 10.94 10.34
N ALA A 11 -1.12 10.62 9.27
CA ALA A 11 -1.44 9.55 8.34
C ALA A 11 -0.49 8.37 8.52
N VAL A 12 -1.08 7.19 8.73
CA VAL A 12 -0.33 5.94 8.91
C VAL A 12 -0.39 5.12 7.62
N PHE A 13 0.77 4.83 7.05
CA PHE A 13 0.95 3.97 5.88
C PHE A 13 1.45 2.60 6.33
N LEU A 14 0.55 1.62 6.45
CA LEU A 14 0.88 0.24 6.82
C LEU A 14 1.19 -0.58 5.57
N ALA A 15 2.47 -0.91 5.35
CA ALA A 15 2.95 -1.64 4.18
C ALA A 15 2.28 -1.20 2.86
N ALA A 16 2.11 0.12 2.69
CA ALA A 16 1.28 0.72 1.65
C ALA A 16 2.12 1.48 0.62
N PHE A 17 1.55 1.72 -0.56
CA PHE A 17 2.09 2.72 -1.47
C PHE A 17 1.88 4.12 -0.90
N MET A 18 2.97 4.84 -0.65
CA MET A 18 2.94 6.17 -0.07
C MET A 18 3.38 7.21 -1.13
N PRO A 19 2.47 8.03 -1.66
CA PRO A 19 2.83 9.08 -2.61
C PRO A 19 3.76 10.13 -2.02
N ASP A 20 4.43 10.89 -2.88
CA ASP A 20 5.21 12.07 -2.53
C ASP A 20 4.59 13.35 -3.13
N THR A 21 5.22 14.51 -2.88
CA THR A 21 4.80 15.81 -3.42
C THR A 21 5.65 16.28 -4.60
N ALA A 22 6.68 15.53 -4.98
CA ALA A 22 7.62 15.89 -6.04
C ALA A 22 7.18 15.38 -7.42
N HIS A 23 6.47 14.25 -7.45
CA HIS A 23 6.05 13.53 -8.64
C HIS A 23 4.53 13.45 -8.75
N HIS A 24 4.04 12.95 -9.88
CA HIS A 24 2.62 12.64 -10.05
C HIS A 24 2.21 11.50 -9.10
N PRO A 25 0.94 11.44 -8.66
CA PRO A 25 0.46 10.38 -7.77
C PRO A 25 0.72 8.94 -8.24
N SER A 26 0.90 8.71 -9.55
CA SER A 26 1.23 7.38 -10.10
C SER A 26 2.68 6.94 -9.83
N PHE A 27 3.59 7.85 -9.50
CA PHE A 27 5.04 7.60 -9.52
C PHE A 27 5.46 6.35 -8.74
N VAL A 28 4.96 6.21 -7.52
CA VAL A 28 5.30 5.06 -6.66
C VAL A 28 4.76 3.75 -7.24
N LEU A 29 3.57 3.76 -7.83
CA LEU A 29 2.98 2.59 -8.48
C LEU A 29 3.76 2.21 -9.75
N GLU A 30 4.19 3.20 -10.53
CA GLU A 30 5.04 2.99 -11.71
C GLU A 30 6.40 2.40 -11.31
N GLN A 31 7.03 2.92 -10.25
CA GLN A 31 8.28 2.39 -9.73
C GLN A 31 8.12 0.95 -9.22
N TYR A 32 7.01 0.66 -8.54
CA TYR A 32 6.70 -0.69 -8.11
C TYR A 32 6.51 -1.63 -9.30
N TRP A 33 5.74 -1.22 -10.31
CA TRP A 33 5.49 -2.00 -11.52
C TRP A 33 6.77 -2.28 -12.31
N GLN A 34 7.65 -1.28 -12.46
CA GLN A 34 8.93 -1.44 -13.17
C GLN A 34 9.91 -2.39 -12.46
N ARG A 35 9.85 -2.46 -11.13
CA ARG A 35 10.75 -3.29 -10.32
C ARG A 35 10.19 -4.68 -10.02
N THR A 36 8.91 -4.89 -10.28
CA THR A 36 8.24 -6.17 -9.99
C THR A 36 8.22 -7.03 -11.26
N PRO A 37 8.94 -8.17 -11.28
CA PRO A 37 8.92 -9.05 -12.43
C PRO A 37 7.53 -9.63 -12.64
N SER A 38 7.15 -9.89 -13.90
CA SER A 38 5.81 -10.37 -14.24
C SER A 38 5.44 -11.67 -13.52
N GLU A 39 6.41 -12.55 -13.27
CA GLU A 39 6.23 -13.82 -12.57
C GLU A 39 5.85 -13.64 -11.09
N ALA A 40 6.16 -12.49 -10.48
CA ALA A 40 5.81 -12.22 -9.09
C ALA A 40 4.30 -12.08 -8.87
N TRP A 41 3.55 -11.78 -9.93
CA TRP A 41 2.09 -11.64 -9.90
C TRP A 41 1.34 -12.98 -9.89
N LEU A 42 2.03 -14.10 -10.13
CA LEU A 42 1.48 -15.46 -10.10
C LEU A 42 0.21 -15.59 -10.97
N ASP A 43 -0.94 -15.86 -10.36
CA ASP A 43 -2.24 -16.02 -11.01
C ASP A 43 -3.13 -14.77 -10.91
N THR A 44 -2.54 -13.60 -10.67
CA THR A 44 -3.25 -12.32 -10.75
C THR A 44 -3.66 -12.05 -12.19
N GLU A 45 -4.94 -11.75 -12.40
CA GLU A 45 -5.50 -11.42 -13.70
C GLU A 45 -5.48 -9.90 -13.91
N PHE A 46 -5.05 -9.50 -15.11
CA PHE A 46 -5.12 -8.12 -15.58
C PHE A 46 -5.99 -8.07 -16.82
N ALA A 47 -7.03 -7.24 -16.81
CA ALA A 47 -7.94 -7.11 -17.95
C ALA A 47 -8.26 -5.64 -18.25
N PRO A 48 -8.24 -5.22 -19.54
CA PRO A 48 -8.66 -3.88 -19.91
C PRO A 48 -10.14 -3.66 -19.62
N TYR A 49 -10.50 -2.45 -19.22
CA TYR A 49 -11.90 -2.04 -19.08
C TYR A 49 -12.08 -0.58 -19.50
N GLY A 50 -13.33 -0.15 -19.65
CA GLY A 50 -13.64 1.22 -20.09
C GLY A 50 -13.41 1.39 -21.59
N ARG A 51 -13.11 2.62 -22.01
CA ARG A 51 -12.87 2.92 -23.42
C ARG A 51 -11.40 2.63 -23.79
N PRO A 52 -11.11 2.20 -25.02
CA PRO A 52 -9.74 1.90 -25.45
C PRO A 52 -8.75 3.05 -25.23
N GLU A 53 -9.20 4.30 -25.37
CA GLU A 53 -8.38 5.50 -25.24
C GLU A 53 -7.92 5.73 -23.79
N ASP A 54 -8.66 5.21 -22.81
CA ASP A 54 -8.40 5.44 -21.39
C ASP A 54 -7.25 4.55 -20.87
N SER A 55 -6.90 3.48 -21.60
CA SER A 55 -5.88 2.50 -21.20
C SER A 55 -6.06 1.98 -19.77
N SER A 56 -7.31 1.86 -19.32
CA SER A 56 -7.66 1.44 -17.96
C SER A 56 -7.53 -0.07 -17.80
N MET A 57 -6.94 -0.51 -16.70
CA MET A 57 -6.62 -1.91 -16.44
C MET A 57 -7.09 -2.34 -15.06
N SER A 58 -7.93 -3.36 -15.03
CA SER A 58 -8.38 -4.00 -13.81
C SER A 58 -7.31 -4.99 -13.35
N MET A 59 -7.31 -5.26 -12.05
CA MET A 59 -6.40 -6.18 -11.39
C MET A 59 -7.23 -7.04 -10.44
N PHE A 60 -7.14 -8.35 -10.59
CA PHE A 60 -7.84 -9.31 -9.73
C PHE A 60 -6.86 -10.35 -9.21
N PHE A 61 -6.59 -10.31 -7.91
CA PHE A 61 -5.64 -11.24 -7.31
C PHE A 61 -6.18 -12.67 -7.31
N GLY A 62 -5.40 -13.57 -7.90
CA GLY A 62 -5.70 -14.99 -7.89
C GLY A 62 -5.37 -15.64 -6.55
N THR A 63 -5.83 -16.88 -6.39
CA THR A 63 -5.70 -17.63 -5.13
C THR A 63 -4.23 -17.92 -4.78
N LYS A 64 -3.37 -18.19 -5.76
CA LYS A 64 -1.94 -18.45 -5.50
C LYS A 64 -1.23 -17.18 -5.06
N PHE A 65 -1.56 -16.03 -5.66
CA PHE A 65 -1.07 -14.73 -5.23
C PHE A 65 -1.47 -14.42 -3.79
N LEU A 66 -2.77 -14.53 -3.46
CA LEU A 66 -3.25 -14.32 -2.09
C LEU A 66 -2.49 -15.18 -1.07
N THR A 67 -2.42 -16.49 -1.33
CA THR A 67 -1.81 -17.47 -0.42
C THR A 67 -0.31 -17.24 -0.24
N SER A 68 0.41 -16.93 -1.32
CA SER A 68 1.88 -16.94 -1.31
C SER A 68 2.52 -15.57 -1.10
N LYS A 69 1.77 -14.49 -1.35
CA LYS A 69 2.28 -13.11 -1.36
C LYS A 69 1.65 -12.22 -0.30
N LEU A 70 0.37 -12.41 0.03
CA LEU A 70 -0.34 -11.52 0.95
C LEU A 70 -0.62 -12.15 2.31
N TYR A 71 -1.06 -13.42 2.35
CA TYR A 71 -1.56 -14.12 3.56
C TYR A 71 -0.64 -15.24 4.05
N GLN A 72 0.62 -15.30 3.62
CA GLN A 72 1.53 -16.42 3.88
C GLN A 72 1.85 -16.64 5.37
N LEU A 73 1.59 -15.67 6.26
CA LEU A 73 1.75 -15.79 7.71
C LEU A 73 0.44 -15.55 8.47
N SER A 74 -0.67 -15.36 7.74
CA SER A 74 -1.99 -15.13 8.31
C SER A 74 -2.69 -16.46 8.63
N PRO A 75 -3.68 -16.48 9.55
CA PRO A 75 -4.50 -17.65 9.78
C PRO A 75 -5.21 -18.12 8.50
N VAL A 76 -5.38 -19.43 8.34
CA VAL A 76 -5.98 -20.00 7.13
C VAL A 76 -7.44 -19.56 6.96
N GLU A 77 -8.13 -19.34 8.06
CA GLU A 77 -9.52 -18.85 8.08
C GLU A 77 -9.63 -17.47 7.44
N GLU A 78 -8.66 -16.58 7.68
CA GLU A 78 -8.62 -15.25 7.08
C GLU A 78 -8.32 -15.32 5.57
N LEU A 79 -7.48 -16.28 5.14
CA LEU A 79 -7.25 -16.55 3.73
C LEU A 79 -8.53 -17.07 3.03
N GLU A 80 -9.26 -18.00 3.63
CA GLU A 80 -10.51 -18.51 3.07
C GLU A 80 -11.58 -17.42 3.01
N LEU A 81 -11.66 -16.58 4.03
CA LEU A 81 -12.54 -15.41 4.02
C LEU A 81 -12.16 -14.44 2.90
N ALA A 82 -10.87 -14.18 2.70
CA ALA A 82 -10.39 -13.32 1.63
C ALA A 82 -10.76 -13.86 0.24
N LYS A 83 -10.63 -15.16 -0.01
CA LYS A 83 -11.03 -15.81 -1.28
C LYS A 83 -12.53 -15.63 -1.56
N ALA A 84 -13.37 -15.66 -0.53
CA ALA A 84 -14.81 -15.50 -0.68
C ALA A 84 -15.23 -14.04 -0.94
N LEU A 85 -14.43 -13.07 -0.51
CA LEU A 85 -14.78 -11.65 -0.51
C LEU A 85 -14.04 -10.81 -1.55
N ILE A 86 -12.90 -11.28 -2.06
CA ILE A 86 -12.07 -10.50 -2.97
C ILE A 86 -12.82 -10.20 -4.28
N ARG A 87 -12.60 -8.98 -4.81
CA ARG A 87 -13.20 -8.48 -6.05
C ARG A 87 -12.13 -7.79 -6.90
N PRO A 88 -12.33 -7.68 -8.21
CA PRO A 88 -11.44 -6.91 -9.08
C PRO A 88 -11.32 -5.46 -8.62
N GLY A 89 -10.09 -4.94 -8.60
CA GLY A 89 -9.76 -3.55 -8.36
C GLY A 89 -8.99 -2.94 -9.53
N SER A 90 -8.37 -1.79 -9.31
CA SER A 90 -7.49 -1.12 -10.27
C SER A 90 -6.45 -0.29 -9.52
N MET A 91 -5.26 -0.14 -10.10
CA MET A 91 -4.26 0.81 -9.60
C MET A 91 -4.47 2.23 -10.14
N PHE A 92 -5.42 2.42 -11.07
CA PHE A 92 -5.75 3.73 -11.66
C PHE A 92 -4.55 4.48 -12.25
N LEU A 93 -3.55 3.76 -12.77
CA LEU A 93 -2.30 4.34 -13.29
C LEU A 93 -2.54 5.44 -14.35
N SER A 94 -3.46 5.23 -15.28
CA SER A 94 -3.80 6.22 -16.33
C SER A 94 -4.35 7.52 -15.75
N ASP A 95 -5.17 7.45 -14.69
CA ASP A 95 -5.76 8.62 -14.06
C ASP A 95 -4.72 9.34 -13.18
N LEU A 96 -4.00 8.57 -12.35
CA LEU A 96 -3.02 9.10 -11.40
C LEU A 96 -1.79 9.72 -12.07
N SER A 97 -1.43 9.27 -13.29
CA SER A 97 -0.33 9.86 -14.08
C SER A 97 -0.69 11.21 -14.69
N LYS A 98 -1.98 11.50 -14.84
CA LYS A 98 -2.52 12.77 -15.37
C LYS A 98 -3.00 13.71 -14.26
N ALA A 99 -3.16 13.20 -13.04
CA ALA A 99 -3.60 13.98 -11.90
C ALA A 99 -2.54 15.00 -11.47
N ASP A 100 -3.00 16.12 -10.92
CA ASP A 100 -2.13 17.12 -10.31
C ASP A 100 -1.31 16.49 -9.17
N LYS A 101 -0.08 16.98 -9.02
CA LYS A 101 0.79 16.59 -7.91
C LYS A 101 0.19 16.99 -6.58
N PHE A 102 0.54 16.24 -5.54
CA PHE A 102 0.20 16.62 -4.17
C PHE A 102 1.02 17.85 -3.74
N PHE A 103 0.40 18.75 -2.99
CA PHE A 103 1.01 20.01 -2.58
C PHE A 103 1.70 19.88 -1.22
N LYS A 104 2.88 20.50 -1.07
CA LYS A 104 3.67 20.42 0.17
C LYS A 104 2.94 21.09 1.34
N GLU A 105 2.22 22.17 1.08
CA GLU A 105 1.47 22.93 2.09
C GLU A 105 0.20 22.18 2.56
N LYS A 106 -0.24 21.17 1.79
CA LYS A 106 -1.46 20.39 2.06
C LYS A 106 -1.12 18.95 2.39
N PHE A 107 -1.01 18.05 1.40
CA PHE A 107 -0.62 16.66 1.67
C PHE A 107 0.70 16.58 2.44
N GLY A 108 1.68 17.41 2.06
CA GLY A 108 3.00 17.42 2.68
C GLY A 108 3.00 17.87 4.15
N SER A 109 2.02 18.68 4.59
CA SER A 109 1.98 19.26 5.93
C SER A 109 1.43 18.30 6.99
N VAL A 110 0.72 17.25 6.59
CA VAL A 110 0.25 16.21 7.51
C VAL A 110 1.42 15.29 7.90
N PRO A 111 1.66 15.04 9.20
CA PRO A 111 2.66 14.08 9.64
C PRO A 111 2.39 12.68 9.07
N ARG A 112 3.42 12.04 8.53
CA ARG A 112 3.36 10.71 7.94
C ARG A 112 4.16 9.72 8.76
N VAL A 113 3.51 8.63 9.17
CA VAL A 113 4.13 7.50 9.83
C VAL A 113 4.05 6.30 8.89
N TYR A 114 5.18 5.64 8.64
CA TYR A 114 5.22 4.42 7.85
C TYR A 114 5.40 3.21 8.78
N VAL A 115 4.55 2.19 8.64
CA VAL A 115 4.66 0.94 9.40
C VAL A 115 5.10 -0.16 8.45
N VAL A 116 6.33 -0.64 8.62
CA VAL A 116 6.95 -1.65 7.78
C VAL A 116 6.55 -3.06 8.23
N CYS A 117 6.10 -3.88 7.30
CA CYS A 117 5.88 -5.31 7.51
C CYS A 117 7.06 -6.10 6.92
N LYS A 118 7.87 -6.73 7.78
CA LYS A 118 9.18 -7.28 7.36
C LYS A 118 9.08 -8.55 6.51
N GLU A 119 8.00 -9.30 6.66
CA GLU A 119 7.77 -10.55 5.91
C GLU A 119 6.78 -10.35 4.76
N ASP A 120 6.51 -9.10 4.38
CA ASP A 120 5.65 -8.77 3.24
C ASP A 120 6.27 -9.27 1.93
N LYS A 121 5.48 -10.01 1.17
CA LYS A 121 5.86 -10.54 -0.15
C LYS A 121 5.04 -9.92 -1.29
N GLY A 122 4.01 -9.14 -0.96
CA GLY A 122 3.21 -8.35 -1.88
C GLY A 122 3.92 -7.03 -2.16
N ILE A 123 4.22 -6.25 -1.12
CA ILE A 123 5.06 -5.05 -1.23
C ILE A 123 6.34 -5.33 -0.43
N PRO A 124 7.40 -5.86 -1.04
CA PRO A 124 8.58 -6.33 -0.31
C PRO A 124 9.19 -5.25 0.59
N GLU A 125 9.78 -5.64 1.73
CA GLU A 125 10.42 -4.70 2.67
C GLU A 125 11.36 -3.74 1.94
N GLU A 126 12.16 -4.23 0.98
CA GLU A 126 13.06 -3.40 0.17
C GLU A 126 12.33 -2.23 -0.51
N PHE A 127 11.16 -2.48 -1.09
CA PHE A 127 10.37 -1.44 -1.75
C PHE A 127 9.72 -0.49 -0.74
N GLN A 128 9.28 -1.00 0.42
CA GLN A 128 8.82 -0.16 1.53
C GLN A 128 9.92 0.79 2.01
N ARG A 129 11.14 0.29 2.21
CA ARG A 129 12.31 1.10 2.58
C ARG A 129 12.70 2.09 1.50
N TRP A 130 12.60 1.69 0.23
CA TRP A 130 12.84 2.60 -0.88
C TRP A 130 11.88 3.79 -0.84
N MET A 131 10.57 3.57 -0.61
CA MET A 131 9.61 4.68 -0.45
C MET A 131 9.97 5.59 0.73
N ILE A 132 10.33 5.01 1.87
CA ILE A 132 10.75 5.76 3.07
C ILE A 132 11.98 6.64 2.80
N GLN A 133 12.94 6.15 2.02
CA GLN A 133 14.16 6.91 1.69
C GLN A 133 13.94 8.00 0.65
N ASN A 134 12.91 7.86 -0.20
CA ASN A 134 12.66 8.76 -1.33
C ASN A 134 11.51 9.75 -1.08
N SER A 135 10.84 9.66 0.06
CA SER A 135 9.77 10.58 0.47
C SER A 135 9.96 11.00 1.93
N GLU A 136 9.38 12.13 2.31
CA GLU A 136 9.49 12.63 3.67
C GLU A 136 8.55 11.81 4.59
N VAL A 137 9.13 11.10 5.56
CA VAL A 137 8.43 10.31 6.59
C VAL A 137 8.87 10.80 7.96
N ASN A 138 7.92 11.12 8.83
CA ASN A 138 8.20 11.66 10.16
C ASN A 138 8.61 10.57 11.14
N GLU A 139 8.07 9.36 10.98
CA GLU A 139 8.38 8.22 11.85
C GLU A 139 8.22 6.90 11.10
N VAL A 140 9.09 5.94 11.43
CA VAL A 140 9.07 4.60 10.86
C VAL A 140 8.92 3.61 12.00
N MET A 141 7.84 2.83 11.96
CA MET A 141 7.56 1.72 12.86
C MET A 141 7.75 0.41 12.11
N GLU A 142 7.96 -0.70 12.83
CA GLU A 142 8.17 -2.00 12.21
C GLU A 142 7.41 -3.09 12.96
N ILE A 143 6.73 -3.95 12.20
CA ILE A 143 6.11 -5.16 12.72
C ILE A 143 6.88 -6.36 12.18
N LYS A 144 7.72 -6.93 13.05
CA LYS A 144 8.42 -8.19 12.78
C LYS A 144 7.41 -9.34 12.62
N ASP A 145 7.73 -10.24 11.71
CA ASP A 145 6.96 -11.46 11.41
C ASP A 145 5.54 -11.19 10.87
N ALA A 146 5.25 -9.98 10.38
CA ALA A 146 4.00 -9.66 9.70
C ALA A 146 4.16 -9.80 8.19
N ASP A 147 3.21 -10.51 7.57
CA ASP A 147 2.99 -10.48 6.12
C ASP A 147 2.33 -9.16 5.68
N HIS A 148 1.88 -9.09 4.42
CA HIS A 148 1.17 -7.91 3.92
C HIS A 148 -0.08 -7.59 4.74
N MET A 149 -0.76 -8.64 5.22
CA MET A 149 -1.99 -8.55 5.99
C MET A 149 -1.69 -8.49 7.50
N ALA A 150 -0.91 -7.51 7.94
CA ALA A 150 -0.50 -7.36 9.34
C ALA A 150 -1.67 -7.28 10.33
N MET A 151 -2.85 -6.82 9.89
CA MET A 151 -4.08 -6.83 10.70
C MET A 151 -4.58 -8.25 11.01
N PHE A 152 -4.20 -9.25 10.23
CA PHE A 152 -4.55 -10.65 10.43
C PHE A 152 -3.39 -11.47 10.99
N SER A 153 -2.18 -11.31 10.46
CA SER A 153 -1.01 -12.05 10.93
C SER A 153 -0.48 -11.55 12.27
N LYS A 154 -0.58 -10.25 12.58
CA LYS A 154 -0.09 -9.62 13.83
C LYS A 154 -1.02 -8.53 14.40
N PRO A 155 -2.32 -8.81 14.62
CA PRO A 155 -3.31 -7.82 15.06
C PRO A 155 -2.90 -7.08 16.35
N HIS A 156 -2.38 -7.78 17.36
CA HIS A 156 -1.98 -7.16 18.63
C HIS A 156 -0.76 -6.25 18.50
N LYS A 157 0.24 -6.64 17.68
CA LYS A 157 1.39 -5.78 17.42
C LYS A 157 0.95 -4.51 16.69
N LEU A 158 0.10 -4.66 15.67
CA LEU A 158 -0.48 -3.53 14.94
C LEU A 158 -1.29 -2.61 15.86
N PHE A 159 -2.14 -3.17 16.72
CA PHE A 159 -2.91 -2.42 17.69
C PHE A 159 -2.01 -1.58 18.61
N ASN A 160 -0.95 -2.18 19.16
CA ASN A 160 -0.01 -1.46 20.02
C ASN A 160 0.70 -0.34 19.26
N THR A 161 1.18 -0.63 18.03
CA THR A 161 1.81 0.38 17.17
C THR A 161 0.87 1.54 16.86
N LEU A 162 -0.38 1.27 16.50
CA LEU A 162 -1.37 2.33 16.23
C LEU A 162 -1.74 3.10 17.50
N SER A 163 -1.79 2.44 18.66
CA SER A 163 -2.06 3.11 19.94
C SER A 163 -0.92 4.06 20.34
N GLU A 164 0.33 3.66 20.11
CA GLU A 164 1.50 4.50 20.34
C GLU A 164 1.50 5.74 19.43
N ILE A 165 1.22 5.55 18.13
CA ILE A 165 1.06 6.66 17.19
C ILE A 165 -0.10 7.57 17.63
N GLY A 166 -1.23 6.98 18.02
CA GLY A 166 -2.40 7.72 18.49
C GLY A 166 -2.11 8.57 19.72
N HIS A 167 -1.35 8.07 20.68
CA HIS A 167 -0.92 8.86 21.85
C HIS A 167 0.10 9.95 21.52
N LYS A 168 0.90 9.77 20.48
CA LYS A 168 1.92 10.73 20.08
C LYS A 168 1.36 11.89 19.25
N TYR A 169 0.40 11.61 18.38
CA TYR A 169 -0.13 12.58 17.41
C TYR A 169 -1.55 13.04 17.71
N GLY A 170 -2.32 12.34 18.55
CA GLY A 170 -3.70 12.69 18.95
C GLY A 170 -3.74 13.54 20.20
#